data_AF-L7KKY2-F1
#
_entry.id   AF-L7KKY2-F1
#
_cell.length_a   1.000
_cell.length_b   1.000
_cell.length_c   1.000
_cell.angle_alpha   90.00
_cell.angle_beta   90.00
_cell.angle_gamma   90.00
#
_symmetry.space_group_name_H-M   'P 1'
#
loop_
_entity.id
_entity.type
_entity.pdbx_description
1 polymer ?
#
loop_
_entity_poly.entity_id
_entity_poly.type
_entity_poly.pdbx_seq_one_letter_code
_entity_poly.pdbx_strand_id
1 'polypeptide(L)' 'MVASTRAARKPAALAVPNLSAASAALWLTATVLVAALAYYFIGYDQGAWSVFGSDTHIHEFVHDSRHFLGFPCH' A
#
# COMPACT_ATOMS: atom_id res chain seq x y z
N MET A 1 45.66 25.16 -47.54
CA MET A 1 45.05 24.95 -46.21
C MET A 1 43.80 24.09 -46.41
N VAL A 2 43.79 22.85 -45.93
CA VAL A 2 42.60 21.98 -46.01
C VAL A 2 41.91 22.02 -44.65
N ALA A 3 40.70 22.55 -44.61
CA ALA A 3 39.89 22.61 -43.39
C ALA A 3 39.19 21.25 -43.19
N SER A 4 39.49 20.57 -42.08
CA SER A 4 38.80 19.35 -41.68
C SER A 4 37.58 19.72 -40.84
N THR A 5 36.39 19.54 -41.39
CA THR A 5 35.13 19.71 -40.65
C THR A 5 34.90 18.51 -39.75
N ARG A 6 34.97 18.72 -38.44
CA ARG A 6 34.62 17.71 -37.44
C ARG A 6 33.10 17.68 -37.28
N ALA A 7 32.47 16.58 -37.68
CA ALA A 7 31.04 16.38 -37.47
C ALA A 7 30.73 16.32 -35.96
N ALA A 8 29.74 17.10 -35.52
CA ALA A 8 29.27 17.08 -34.14
C ALA A 8 28.58 15.75 -33.83
N ARG A 9 29.03 15.05 -32.78
CA ARG A 9 28.47 13.78 -32.33
C ARG A 9 27.13 14.04 -31.63
N LYS A 10 26.04 13.47 -32.12
CA LYS A 10 24.74 13.48 -31.43
C LYS A 10 24.91 12.91 -30.01
N PRO A 11 24.36 13.55 -28.97
CA PRO A 11 24.43 13.00 -27.62
C PRO A 11 23.73 11.64 -27.62
N ALA A 12 24.41 10.63 -27.07
CA ALA A 12 23.83 9.31 -26.91
C ALA A 12 22.73 9.41 -25.87
N ALA A 13 21.49 9.13 -26.27
CA ALA A 13 20.37 9.03 -25.34
C ALA A 13 20.49 7.70 -24.58
N LEU A 14 20.54 7.79 -23.25
CA LEU A 14 20.48 6.63 -22.38
C LEU A 14 19.07 6.01 -22.48
N ALA A 15 19.01 4.69 -22.62
CA ALA A 15 17.74 3.97 -22.59
C ALA A 15 17.12 4.11 -21.18
N VAL A 16 15.93 4.70 -21.11
CA VAL A 16 15.19 4.81 -19.86
C VAL A 16 14.42 3.49 -19.65
N PRO A 17 14.59 2.80 -18.50
CA PRO A 17 13.88 1.57 -18.24
C PRO A 17 12.38 1.81 -18.08
N ASN A 18 11.57 0.90 -18.63
CA ASN A 18 10.12 0.93 -18.45
C ASN A 18 9.77 0.38 -17.06
N LEU A 19 9.17 1.23 -16.21
CA LEU A 19 8.83 0.91 -14.82
C LEU A 19 7.35 0.53 -14.62
N SER A 20 6.57 0.37 -15.69
CA SER A 20 5.12 0.11 -15.60
C SER A 20 4.80 -1.13 -14.76
N ALA A 21 5.51 -2.23 -14.96
CA ALA A 21 5.32 -3.47 -14.20
C ALA A 21 5.67 -3.28 -12.71
N ALA A 22 6.75 -2.56 -12.40
CA ALA A 22 7.16 -2.27 -11.02
C ALA A 22 6.13 -1.35 -10.33
N SER A 23 5.62 -0.34 -11.04
CA SER A 23 4.57 0.54 -10.53
C SER A 23 3.27 -0.21 -10.28
N ALA A 24 2.85 -1.07 -11.21
CA ALA A 24 1.67 -1.90 -11.04
C ALA A 24 1.83 -2.87 -9.85
N ALA A 25 2.98 -3.54 -9.74
CA ALA A 25 3.29 -4.41 -8.62
C ALA A 25 3.21 -3.65 -7.28
N LEU A 26 3.80 -2.45 -7.20
CA LEU A 26 3.76 -1.61 -6.01
C LEU A 26 2.31 -1.27 -5.61
N TRP A 27 1.49 -0.81 -6.56
CA TRP A 27 0.09 -0.48 -6.30
C TRP A 27 -0.74 -1.70 -5.87
N LEU A 28 -0.56 -2.83 -6.55
CA LEU A 28 -1.25 -4.07 -6.19
C LEU A 28 -0.84 -4.56 -4.80
N THR A 29 0.45 -4.58 -4.50
CA THR A 29 0.96 -4.98 -3.18
C THR A 29 0.44 -4.04 -2.10
N ALA A 30 0.52 -2.72 -2.29
CA ALA A 30 0.01 -1.76 -1.32
C ALA A 30 -1.49 -1.95 -1.07
N THR A 31 -2.28 -2.14 -2.13
CA THR A 31 -3.72 -2.37 -2.04
C THR A 31 -4.03 -3.65 -1.27
N VAL A 32 -3.34 -4.75 -1.57
CA VAL A 32 -3.52 -6.02 -0.87
C VAL A 32 -3.16 -5.90 0.60
N LEU A 33 -2.07 -5.21 0.94
CA LEU A 33 -1.68 -4.98 2.34
C LEU A 33 -2.72 -4.17 3.10
N VAL A 34 -3.23 -3.09 2.51
CA VAL A 34 -4.30 -2.28 3.14
C VAL A 34 -5.58 -3.10 3.31
N ALA A 35 -5.97 -3.89 2.32
CA ALA A 35 -7.13 -4.77 2.40
C ALA A 35 -6.95 -5.84 3.49
N ALA A 36 -5.77 -6.45 3.59
CA ALA A 36 -5.45 -7.43 4.63
C ALA A 36 -5.49 -6.82 6.03
N LEU A 37 -4.97 -5.59 6.21
CA LEU A 37 -5.06 -4.86 7.48
C LEU A 37 -6.52 -4.58 7.85
N ALA A 38 -7.33 -4.08 6.92
CA ALA A 38 -8.75 -3.84 7.16
C ALA A 38 -9.47 -5.14 7.56
N TYR A 39 -9.21 -6.23 6.84
CA TYR A 39 -9.77 -7.54 7.15
C TYR A 39 -9.35 -8.07 8.52
N TYR A 40 -8.07 -7.89 8.90
CA TYR A 40 -7.57 -8.26 10.22
C TYR A 40 -8.29 -7.51 11.34
N PHE A 41 -8.36 -6.18 11.28
CA PHE A 41 -8.98 -5.38 12.34
C PHE A 41 -10.49 -5.56 12.42
N ILE A 42 -11.19 -5.72 11.29
CA ILE A 42 -12.65 -5.89 11.27
C ILE A 42 -13.04 -7.32 11.66
N GLY A 43 -12.24 -8.33 11.29
CA GLY A 43 -12.59 -9.74 11.46
C GLY A 43 -11.87 -10.47 12.60
N TYR A 44 -10.53 -10.44 12.61
CA TYR A 44 -9.70 -11.28 13.50
C TYR A 44 -9.50 -10.66 14.88
N ASP A 45 -9.25 -9.35 14.93
CA ASP A 45 -8.99 -8.58 16.17
C ASP A 45 -10.26 -8.29 16.99
N GLN A 46 -11.28 -9.14 16.86
CA GLN A 46 -12.56 -9.06 17.57
C GLN A 46 -12.63 -10.05 18.74
N GLY A 47 -11.48 -10.41 19.32
CA GLY A 47 -11.36 -11.34 20.45
C GLY A 47 -11.21 -12.82 20.09
N ALA A 48 -11.21 -13.19 18.81
CA ALA A 48 -11.00 -14.58 18.36
C ALA A 48 -9.50 -14.94 18.19
N TRP A 49 -8.71 -14.04 17.61
CA TRP A 49 -7.27 -14.20 17.44
C TRP A 49 -6.61 -12.83 17.24
N SER A 50 -5.89 -12.35 18.26
CA SER A 50 -5.11 -11.11 18.16
C SER A 50 -3.62 -11.42 18.16
N VAL A 51 -2.92 -10.90 17.14
CA VAL A 51 -1.46 -10.95 17.01
C VAL A 51 -0.78 -10.07 18.06
N PHE A 52 -1.50 -9.08 18.61
CA PHE A 52 -0.98 -8.15 19.61
C PHE A 52 -1.23 -8.61 21.06
N GLY A 53 -1.76 -9.82 21.26
CA GLY A 53 -1.99 -10.42 22.57
C GLY A 53 -3.46 -10.34 23.01
N SER A 54 -3.73 -10.54 24.29
CA SER A 54 -5.10 -10.57 24.83
C SER A 54 -5.78 -9.18 24.90
N ASP A 55 -5.15 -8.16 24.33
CA ASP A 55 -5.55 -6.77 24.48
C ASP A 55 -6.32 -6.30 23.24
N THR A 56 -7.61 -6.00 23.41
CA THR A 56 -8.56 -5.79 22.33
C THR A 56 -9.09 -4.35 22.29
N HIS A 57 -8.22 -3.35 22.45
CA HIS A 57 -8.62 -1.93 22.37
C HIS A 57 -9.40 -1.57 21.10
N ILE A 58 -9.07 -2.19 19.96
CA ILE A 58 -9.79 -1.95 18.70
C ILE A 58 -11.19 -2.56 18.73
N HIS A 59 -11.35 -3.73 19.33
CA HIS A 59 -12.66 -4.34 19.55
C HIS A 59 -13.55 -3.43 20.38
N GLU A 60 -13.04 -2.93 21.51
CA GLU A 60 -13.80 -2.03 22.40
C GLU A 60 -14.13 -0.70 21.71
N PHE A 61 -13.17 -0.09 21.00
CA PHE A 61 -13.42 1.13 20.24
C PHE A 61 -14.52 0.96 19.18
N VAL A 62 -14.48 -0.14 18.42
CA VAL A 62 -15.48 -0.44 17.38
C VAL A 62 -16.83 -0.77 18.01
N HIS A 63 -16.81 -1.54 19.09
CA HIS A 63 -18.00 -1.89 19.88
C HIS A 63 -18.69 -0.65 20.45
N ASP A 64 -17.95 0.28 21.04
CA ASP A 64 -18.46 1.54 21.59
C ASP A 64 -18.94 2.50 20.50
N SER A 65 -18.25 2.56 19.36
CA SER A 65 -18.68 3.35 18.20
C SER A 65 -20.04 2.88 17.66
N ARG A 66 -20.27 1.55 17.64
CA ARG A 66 -21.58 0.97 17.27
C ARG A 66 -22.68 1.43 18.22
N HIS A 67 -22.40 1.42 19.53
CA HIS A 67 -23.34 1.90 20.54
C HIS A 67 -23.60 3.39 20.42
N PHE A 68 -22.56 4.18 20.16
CA PHE A 68 -22.68 5.62 19.91
C PHE A 68 -23.58 5.91 18.69
N LEU A 69 -23.53 5.08 17.66
CA LEU A 69 -24.40 5.17 16.48
C LEU A 69 -25.80 4.55 16.70
N GLY A 70 -26.11 4.06 17.91
CA GLY A 70 -27.42 3.53 18.28
C GLY A 70 -27.69 2.09 17.81
N PHE A 71 -26.69 1.39 17.29
CA PHE A 71 -26.84 -0.02 16.90
C PHE A 71 -26.80 -0.93 18.14
N PRO A 72 -27.79 -1.82 18.34
CA PRO A 72 -27.83 -2.71 19.51
C PRO A 72 -26.74 -3.79 19.46
N CYS A 73 -26.24 -4.30 20.60
CA CYS A 73 -25.39 -5.49 20.73
C CYS A 73 -26.08 -6.66 21.45
N HIS A 74 -25.58 -7.89 21.25
CA HIS A 74 -26.01 -9.12 21.94
C HIS A 74 -24.85 -9.63 22.78
#